data_AF-A0A553RN29-F1
#
_entry.id   AF-A0A553RN29-F1
#
_cell.length_a   1.000
_cell.length_b   1.000
_cell.length_c   1.000
_cell.angle_alpha   90.00
_cell.angle_beta   90.00
_cell.angle_gamma   90.00
#
_symmetry.space_group_name_H-M   'P 1'
#
loop_
_entity.id
_entity.type
_entity.pdbx_description
1 polymer ?
#
loop_
_entity_poly.entity_id
_entity_poly.type
_entity_poly.pdbx_seq_one_letter_code
_entity_poly.pdbx_strand_id
1 'polypeptide(L)' 'MNVCRACEKDSQCGGGMCCAVSLWIRNLRMCVPMGQEGEVCHPMSHK' A
#
# COMPACT_ATOMS: atom_id res chain seq x y z
N MET A 1 -8.42 -4.18 16.46
CA MET A 1 -8.43 -3.52 15.14
C MET A 1 -7.22 -2.61 15.06
N ASN A 2 -6.11 -3.09 14.50
CA ASN A 2 -5.01 -2.18 14.17
C ASN A 2 -5.52 -1.33 13.01
N VAL A 3 -5.73 -0.04 13.25
CA VAL A 3 -6.07 0.91 12.19
C VAL A 3 -5.01 0.76 11.11
N CYS A 4 -5.40 0.65 9.83
CA CYS A 4 -4.43 0.66 8.74
C CYS A 4 -3.52 1.88 8.95
N ARG A 5 -2.23 1.63 9.19
CA ARG A 5 -1.30 2.67 9.60
C ARG A 5 -1.23 3.67 8.45
N ALA A 6 -1.79 4.86 8.65
CA ALA A 6 -1.68 5.93 7.70
C ALA A 6 -0.20 6.22 7.45
N CYS A 7 0.15 6.52 6.21
CA CYS A 7 1.53 6.73 5.80
C CYS A 7 1.59 7.74 4.66
N GLU A 8 2.77 8.32 4.48
CA GLU A 8 3.09 9.16 3.31
C GLU A 8 4.22 8.58 2.45
N LYS A 9 5.04 7.69 3.04
CA LYS A 9 6.24 7.09 2.46
C LYS A 9 6.40 5.66 2.97
N ASP A 10 7.04 4.81 2.16
CA ASP A 10 7.24 3.39 2.46
C ASP A 10 8.05 3.14 3.73
N SER A 11 9.00 4.02 4.07
CA SER A 11 9.82 3.89 5.29
C SER A 11 9.03 3.95 6.60
N GLN A 12 7.76 4.37 6.56
CA GLN A 12 6.85 4.38 7.71
C GLN A 12 6.14 3.03 7.90
N CYS A 13 6.22 2.16 6.90
CA CYS A 13 5.63 0.82 6.89
C CYS A 13 6.68 -0.24 7.29
N GLY A 14 6.19 -1.40 7.74
CA GLY A 14 7.05 -2.54 8.09
C GLY A 14 7.60 -3.25 6.85
N GLY A 15 8.59 -4.12 7.04
CA GLY A 15 9.13 -4.95 5.95
C GLY A 15 8.04 -5.78 5.27
N GLY A 16 8.08 -5.84 3.94
CA GLY A 16 7.04 -6.52 3.13
C GLY A 16 5.78 -5.68 2.88
N MET A 17 5.76 -4.42 3.30
CA MET A 17 4.67 -3.48 3.04
C MET A 17 5.16 -2.25 2.27
N CYS A 18 4.25 -1.59 1.58
CA CYS A 18 4.46 -0.28 0.96
C CYS A 18 3.33 0.68 1.34
N CYS A 19 3.56 1.97 1.14
CA CYS A 19 2.58 3.02 1.35
C CYS A 19 1.79 3.28 0.07
N ALA A 20 0.58 2.74 -0.02
CA ALA A 20 -0.25 2.83 -1.23
C ALA A 20 -1.44 3.79 -1.05
N VAL A 21 -1.87 4.38 -2.17
CA VAL A 21 -3.12 5.16 -2.26
C VAL A 21 -4.33 4.24 -2.41
N SER A 22 -5.44 4.58 -1.77
CA SER A 22 -6.72 3.92 -2.02
C SER A 22 -7.32 4.37 -3.35
N LEU A 23 -7.75 3.40 -4.16
CA LEU A 23 -8.46 3.68 -5.42
C LEU A 23 -9.93 4.06 -5.19
N TRP A 24 -10.49 3.70 -4.03
CA TRP A 24 -11.92 3.84 -3.73
C TRP A 24 -12.22 5.06 -2.84
N ILE A 25 -11.27 5.44 -2.00
CA ILE A 25 -11.42 6.53 -1.03
C ILE A 25 -10.39 7.60 -1.32
N ARG A 26 -10.86 8.80 -1.67
CA ARG A 26 -9.98 9.94 -1.95
C ARG A 26 -9.12 10.28 -0.73
N ASN A 27 -7.87 10.64 -0.97
CA ASN A 27 -6.90 11.10 0.03
C ASN A 27 -6.55 10.07 1.13
N LEU A 28 -6.90 8.80 0.96
CA LEU A 28 -6.48 7.75 1.89
C LEU A 28 -5.17 7.11 1.39
N ARG A 29 -4.15 7.13 2.24
CA ARG A 29 -2.91 6.38 2.09
C ARG A 29 -2.69 5.50 3.30
N MET A 30 -2.25 4.27 3.08
CA MET A 30 -2.03 3.32 4.16
C MET A 30 -0.98 2.29 3.80
N CYS A 31 -0.36 1.71 4.82
CA CYS A 31 0.51 0.56 4.65
C CYS A 31 -0.30 -0.64 4.16
N VAL A 32 0.09 -1.18 3.01
CA VAL A 32 -0.48 -2.39 2.40
C VAL A 32 0.64 -3.41 2.16
N PRO A 33 0.35 -4.72 2.19
CA PRO A 33 1.34 -5.71 1.77
C PRO A 33 1.74 -5.51 0.30
N MET A 34 3.00 -5.79 -0.02
CA MET A 34 3.44 -5.84 -1.42
C MET A 34 2.75 -6.99 -2.15
N GLY A 35 2.43 -6.79 -3.43
CA GLY A 35 1.85 -7.83 -4.26
C GLY A 35 2.81 -9.01 -4.45
N GLN A 36 2.26 -10.21 -4.55
CA GLN A 36 2.99 -11.45 -4.80
C GLN A 36 3.01 -11.81 -6.28
N GLU A 37 3.89 -12.73 -6.67
CA GLU A 37 3.91 -13.25 -8.03
C GLU A 37 2.56 -13.89 -8.40
N GLY A 38 2.02 -13.53 -9.57
CA GLY A 38 0.72 -14.00 -10.03
C GLY A 38 -0.48 -13.21 -9.49
N GLU A 39 -0.28 -12.26 -8.57
CA GLU A 39 -1.36 -11.37 -8.15
C GLU A 39 -1.59 -10.25 -9.17
N VAL A 40 -2.85 -9.80 -9.26
CA VAL A 40 -3.22 -8.70 -10.14
C VAL A 40 -2.67 -7.40 -9.58
N CYS A 41 -1.72 -6.81 -10.28
CA CYS A 41 -1.22 -5.47 -9.99
C CYS A 41 -1.96 -4.42 -10.82
N HIS A 42 -2.06 -3.20 -10.29
CA HIS A 42 -2.53 -2.07 -11.10
C HIS A 42 -1.43 -1.67 -12.09
N PRO A 43 -1.73 -1.33 -13.36
CA PRO A 43 -0.71 -1.06 -14.39
C PRO A 43 0.25 0.10 -14.05
N MET A 44 -0.19 1.03 -13.19
CA MET A 44 0.60 2.16 -12.71
C MET A 44 1.46 1.84 -11.47
N SER A 45 1.34 0.62 -10.93
CA SER A 45 2.16 0.17 -9.81
C SER A 45 3.46 -0.41 -10.35
N HIS A 46 4.59 0.18 -9.95
CA HIS A 46 5.91 -0.36 -10.22
C HIS A 46 6.40 -1.17 -9.02
N LYS A 47 7.13 -2.26 -9.29
CA LYS A 47 7.86 -3.02 -8.29
C LYS A 47 9.11 -2.26 -7.83
#